data_AF-A0A6N9VG52-F1
#
_entry.id   AF-A0A6N9VG52-F1
#
_cell.length_a   1.000
_cell.length_b   1.000
_cell.length_c   1.000
_cell.angle_alpha   90.00
_cell.angle_beta   90.00
_cell.angle_gamma   90.00
#
_symmetry.space_group_name_H-M   'P 1'
#
loop_
_entity.id
_entity.type
_entity.pdbx_description
1 polymer ?
#
loop_
_entity_poly.entity_id
_entity_poly.type
_entity_poly.pdbx_seq_one_letter_code
_entity_poly.pdbx_strand_id
1 'polypeptide(L)'
;MTQPQMTTVARHLTIGGATVITTHDPEMKASVSECGGCPAVNSCYWESRADRWDNGSSWADIDARAWAQSHAETCRATPAA
;
A
#
# COMPACT_ATOMS: atom_id res chain seq x y z
N MET A 1 8.52 23.49 -2.03
CA MET A 1 8.65 22.07 -2.43
C MET A 1 7.30 21.44 -2.19
N THR A 2 6.53 21.21 -3.25
CA THR A 2 5.21 20.58 -3.16
C THR A 2 5.45 19.08 -3.10
N GLN A 3 5.16 18.42 -1.97
CA GLN A 3 5.25 16.96 -1.89
C GLN A 3 4.37 16.34 -2.99
N PRO A 4 4.84 15.30 -3.70
CA PRO A 4 4.01 14.60 -4.66
C PRO A 4 2.76 14.07 -3.94
N GLN A 5 1.60 14.26 -4.56
CA GLN A 5 0.32 13.87 -3.98
C GLN A 5 0.21 12.34 -4.05
N MET A 6 0.43 11.65 -2.93
CA MET A 6 0.22 10.20 -2.85
C MET A 6 -1.28 9.90 -3.03
N THR A 7 -1.61 9.10 -4.03
CA THR A 7 -3.01 8.73 -4.31
C THR A 7 -3.35 7.46 -3.55
N THR A 8 -4.40 7.49 -2.72
CA THR A 8 -4.85 6.28 -2.01
C THR A 8 -5.63 5.37 -2.96
N VAL A 9 -5.23 4.09 -3.04
CA VAL A 9 -5.86 3.08 -3.92
C VAL A 9 -6.63 2.01 -3.14
N ALA A 10 -6.34 1.82 -1.85
CA ALA A 10 -7.09 0.93 -0.97
C ALA A 10 -6.93 1.29 0.51
N ARG A 11 -7.90 0.85 1.32
CA ARG A 11 -7.86 0.91 2.79
C ARG A 11 -8.46 -0.37 3.36
N HIS A 12 -7.77 -1.00 4.30
CA HIS A 12 -8.21 -2.21 4.99
C HIS A 12 -8.17 -2.00 6.50
N LEU A 13 -9.18 -2.51 7.22
CA LEU A 13 -9.24 -2.44 8.69
C LEU A 13 -8.62 -3.70 9.27
N THR A 14 -7.63 -3.56 10.14
CA THR A 14 -7.02 -4.69 10.85
C THR A 14 -7.95 -5.21 11.95
N ILE A 15 -7.78 -6.47 12.37
CA ILE A 15 -8.50 -7.01 13.54
C ILE A 15 -8.21 -6.19 14.83
N GLY A 16 -7.03 -5.61 14.94
CA GLY A 16 -6.65 -4.72 16.04
C GLY A 16 -7.28 -3.33 15.99
N GLY A 17 -8.00 -2.99 14.92
CA GLY A 17 -8.65 -1.69 14.73
C GLY A 17 -7.76 -0.62 14.08
N ALA A 18 -6.51 -0.93 13.73
CA ALA A 18 -5.67 -0.07 12.90
C ALA A 18 -6.11 -0.10 11.42
N THR A 19 -5.63 0.84 10.61
CA THR A 19 -5.88 0.84 9.16
C THR A 19 -4.59 0.53 8.41
N VAL A 20 -4.66 -0.35 7.40
CA VAL A 20 -3.64 -0.49 6.36
C VAL A 20 -4.05 0.37 5.17
N ILE A 21 -3.22 1.33 4.78
CA ILE A 21 -3.47 2.22 3.64
C ILE A 21 -2.53 1.83 2.52
N THR A 22 -3.07 1.66 1.31
CA THR A 22 -2.29 1.46 0.10
C THR A 22 -2.31 2.75 -0.73
N THR A 23 -1.14 3.26 -1.09
CA THR A 23 -0.96 4.48 -1.89
C THR A 23 -0.09 4.22 -3.12
N HIS A 24 -0.26 5.07 -4.14
CA HIS A 24 0.75 5.25 -5.19
C HIS A 24 1.83 6.20 -4.70
N ASP A 25 3.08 5.73 -4.77
CA ASP A 25 4.28 6.55 -4.66
C ASP A 25 4.87 6.73 -6.07
N PRO A 26 4.60 7.86 -6.74
CA PRO A 26 5.10 8.10 -8.09
C PRO A 26 6.61 8.38 -8.14
N GLU A 27 7.24 8.75 -7.02
CA GLU A 27 8.69 8.99 -6.95
C GLU A 27 9.44 7.65 -6.95
N MET A 28 8.97 6.71 -6.12
CA MET A 28 9.49 5.33 -6.11
C MET A 28 8.95 4.47 -7.24
N LYS A 29 7.95 4.95 -7.99
CA LYS A 29 7.19 4.17 -8.97
C LYS A 29 6.69 2.87 -8.35
N ALA A 30 6.00 2.98 -7.22
CA ALA A 30 5.56 1.84 -6.43
C ALA A 30 4.15 2.03 -5.87
N SER A 31 3.47 0.92 -5.61
CA SER A 31 2.27 0.86 -4.79
C SER A 31 2.68 0.41 -3.39
N VAL A 32 2.53 1.29 -2.40
CA VAL A 32 3.04 1.10 -1.04
C VAL A 32 1.88 0.87 -0.09
N SER A 33 1.95 -0.18 0.72
CA SER A 33 0.96 -0.48 1.77
C SER A 33 1.59 -0.34 3.14
N GLU A 34 1.00 0.49 3.99
CA GLU A 34 1.50 0.82 5.32
C GLU A 34 0.43 0.57 6.39
N CYS A 35 0.81 -0.11 7.46
CA CYS A 35 -0.06 -0.34 8.62
C CYS A 35 0.07 0.81 9.62
N GLY A 36 -1.03 1.49 9.95
CA GLY A 36 -1.05 2.56 10.96
C GLY A 36 -0.95 2.10 12.42
N GLY A 37 -0.79 0.80 12.67
CA GLY A 37 -0.67 0.23 14.03
C GLY A 37 0.64 -0.48 14.31
N CYS A 38 1.42 -0.87 13.30
CA CYS A 38 2.69 -1.58 13.46
C CYS A 38 3.66 -1.18 12.34
N PRO A 39 4.98 -1.44 12.46
CA PRO A 39 5.97 -0.98 11.49
C PRO A 39 5.96 -1.77 10.16
N ALA A 40 4.90 -2.54 9.88
CA ALA A 40 4.80 -3.33 8.67
C ALA A 40 4.51 -2.43 7.46
N VAL A 41 5.40 -2.52 6.48
CA VAL A 41 5.31 -1.82 5.19
C VAL A 41 5.59 -2.82 4.07
N ASN A 42 4.89 -2.68 2.96
CA ASN A 42 5.12 -3.46 1.75
C ASN A 42 5.09 -2.58 0.52
N SER A 43 6.12 -2.66 -0.32
CA SER A 43 6.24 -1.88 -1.54
C SER A 43 6.24 -2.79 -2.76
N CYS A 44 5.34 -2.53 -3.70
CA CYS A 44 5.25 -3.24 -4.97
C CYS A 44 5.66 -2.31 -6.11
N TYR A 45 6.85 -2.51 -6.68
CA TYR A 45 7.40 -1.64 -7.73
C TYR A 45 6.75 -1.90 -9.09
N TRP A 46 6.45 -0.81 -9.80
CA TRP A 46 5.81 -0.84 -11.12
C TRP A 46 6.75 -1.33 -12.23
N GLU A 47 8.07 -1.19 -12.02
CA GLU A 47 9.12 -1.42 -13.02
C GLU A 47 9.09 -2.80 -13.67
N SER A 48 8.67 -3.82 -12.92
CA SER A 48 8.60 -5.20 -13.41
C SER A 48 7.62 -5.39 -14.58
N ARG A 49 6.74 -4.41 -14.81
CA ARG A 49 5.70 -4.40 -15.86
C ARG A 49 5.54 -3.02 -16.50
N ALA A 50 6.63 -2.26 -16.56
CA ALA A 50 6.64 -0.89 -17.11
C ALA A 50 6.26 -0.82 -18.61
N ASP A 51 6.28 -1.95 -19.32
CA ASP A 51 5.86 -2.10 -20.71
C ASP A 51 4.33 -1.96 -20.92
N ARG A 52 3.55 -1.93 -19.83
CA ARG A 52 2.08 -1.79 -19.89
C ARG A 52 1.64 -0.34 -20.00
N TRP A 53 0.40 -0.15 -20.49
CA TRP A 53 -0.23 1.15 -20.72
C TRP A 53 -0.31 2.04 -19.45
N ASP A 54 -0.35 1.42 -18.28
CA ASP A 54 -0.40 2.06 -16.95
C ASP A 54 0.96 2.05 -16.24
N ASN A 55 2.03 1.79 -17.00
CA ASN A 55 3.41 1.66 -16.53
C ASN A 55 3.58 0.60 -15.41
N GLY A 56 2.66 -0.38 -15.31
CA GLY A 56 2.73 -1.47 -14.34
C GLY A 56 2.01 -1.21 -13.00
N SER A 57 1.40 -0.04 -12.82
CA SER A 57 0.76 0.36 -11.56
C SER A 57 -0.43 -0.53 -11.15
N SER A 58 -1.29 -0.97 -12.08
CA SER A 58 -2.46 -1.79 -11.71
C SER A 58 -2.05 -3.16 -11.15
N TRP A 59 -0.94 -3.72 -11.61
CA TRP A 59 -0.44 -5.00 -11.09
C TRP A 59 0.19 -4.86 -9.72
N ALA A 60 1.00 -3.82 -9.53
CA ALA A 60 1.51 -3.47 -8.22
C ALA A 60 0.37 -3.19 -7.23
N ASP A 61 -0.74 -2.58 -7.67
CA ASP A 61 -1.92 -2.39 -6.84
C ASP A 61 -2.59 -3.71 -6.47
N ILE A 62 -2.61 -4.70 -7.36
CA ILE A 62 -3.15 -6.03 -7.05
C ILE A 62 -2.31 -6.70 -5.95
N ASP A 63 -0.99 -6.71 -6.12
CA ASP A 63 -0.07 -7.36 -5.18
C ASP A 63 -0.07 -6.64 -3.82
N ALA A 64 -0.05 -5.30 -3.84
CA ALA A 64 -0.11 -4.48 -2.64
C ALA A 64 -1.45 -4.66 -1.89
N ARG A 65 -2.58 -4.72 -2.59
CA ARG A 65 -3.89 -4.99 -1.99
C ARG A 65 -3.98 -6.39 -1.40
N ALA A 66 -3.44 -7.40 -2.09
CA ALA A 66 -3.42 -8.77 -1.58
C ALA A 66 -2.62 -8.88 -0.27
N TRP A 67 -1.45 -8.23 -0.23
CA TRP A 67 -0.67 -8.13 1.01
C TRP A 67 -1.43 -7.39 2.11
N ALA A 68 -2.02 -6.22 1.79
CA ALA A 68 -2.71 -5.39 2.76
C ALA A 68 -3.91 -6.11 3.40
N GLN A 69 -4.70 -6.84 2.59
CA GLN A 69 -5.78 -7.69 3.07
C GLN A 69 -5.26 -8.80 4.00
N SER A 70 -4.25 -9.54 3.57
CA SER A 70 -3.68 -10.64 4.38
C SER A 70 -3.09 -10.14 5.72
N HIS A 71 -2.45 -8.98 5.71
CA HIS A 71 -1.96 -8.34 6.92
C HIS A 71 -3.13 -7.91 7.83
N ALA A 72 -4.16 -7.29 7.27
CA ALA A 72 -5.32 -6.83 8.03
C ALA A 72 -6.06 -7.99 8.74
N GLU A 73 -6.15 -9.16 8.10
CA GLU A 73 -6.77 -10.37 8.64
C GLU A 73 -6.02 -10.98 9.83
N THR A 74 -4.79 -10.56 10.11
CA THR A 74 -3.95 -11.16 11.18
C THR A 74 -3.42 -10.14 12.18
N CYS A 75 -3.32 -8.88 11.78
CA CYS A 75 -2.77 -7.82 12.61
C CYS A 75 -3.71 -7.42 13.74
N ARG A 76 -3.22 -7.52 14.98
CA ARG A 76 -3.91 -7.11 16.20
C ARG A 76 -3.40 -5.79 16.79
N ALA A 77 -2.53 -5.09 16.07
CA ALA A 77 -2.06 -3.80 16.52
C ALA A 77 -3.18 -2.75 16.47
N THR A 78 -3.29 -1.95 17.51
CA THR A 78 -4.23 -0.83 17.57
C THR A 78 -3.66 0.37 16.81
N PRO A 79 -4.49 1.36 16.42
CA PRO A 79 -3.99 2.60 15.86
C PRO A 79 -2.91 3.20 16.77
N ALA A 80 -1.82 3.70 16.17
CA ALA A 80 -0.89 4.53 16.89
C ALA A 80 -1.63 5.77 17.43
N ALA A 81 -1.43 6.07 18.72
CA ALA A 81 -2.06 7.20 19.40
C ALA A 81 -1.48 8.55 18.93
#